data_AF-A0A3D5UT48-F1
#
_entry.id   AF-A0A3D5UT48-F1
#
_cell.length_a   1.000
_cell.length_b   1.000
_cell.length_c   1.000
_cell.angle_alpha   90.00
_cell.angle_beta   90.00
_cell.angle_gamma   90.00
#
_symmetry.space_group_name_H-M   'P 1'
#
loop_
_entity.id
_entity.type
_entity.pdbx_description
1 polymer ?
#
loop_
_entity_poly.entity_id
_entity_poly.type
_entity_poly.pdbx_seq_one_letter_code
_entity_poly.pdbx_strand_id
1 'polypeptide(L)'
;MTDLLNPIFQDADKAREHLEALRWAEGRFCPHCGETEATSLVRGTKHRPGLYYCNGCKGQFTVTVGTVFERSKIGLNKWLLAFHLMAASKKGISAHQLHRMLGVTYKTAWFMAHRIR
;
A
#
# COMPACT_ATOMS: atom_id res chain seq x y z
N MET A 1 2.68 10.35 -20.10
CA MET A 1 4.02 9.71 -20.11
C MET A 1 4.15 8.96 -18.80
N THR A 2 4.23 7.63 -18.82
CA THR A 2 4.33 6.81 -17.60
C THR A 2 5.73 6.94 -17.01
N ASP A 3 5.87 7.74 -15.95
CA ASP A 3 7.12 7.91 -15.23
C ASP A 3 7.31 6.78 -14.21
N LEU A 4 7.99 5.71 -14.64
CA LEU A 4 8.34 4.57 -13.79
C LEU A 4 9.48 4.90 -12.80
N LEU A 5 10.12 6.06 -12.92
CA LEU A 5 11.14 6.54 -12.01
C LEU A 5 10.57 7.36 -10.86
N ASN A 6 9.25 7.55 -10.83
CA ASN A 6 8.59 8.25 -9.75
C ASN A 6 8.97 7.64 -8.38
N PRO A 7 9.36 8.46 -7.38
CA PRO A 7 9.76 7.99 -6.06
C PRO A 7 8.76 7.04 -5.39
N ILE A 8 7.45 7.15 -5.69
CA ILE A 8 6.42 6.25 -5.14
C ILE A 8 6.62 4.78 -5.55
N PHE A 9 7.31 4.51 -6.67
CA PHE A 9 7.58 3.15 -7.15
C PHE A 9 8.93 2.62 -6.70
N GLN A 10 9.81 3.49 -6.21
CA GLN A 10 11.17 3.14 -5.78
C GLN A 10 11.26 2.99 -4.26
N ASP A 11 10.57 3.87 -3.52
CA ASP A 11 10.69 3.98 -2.07
C ASP A 11 9.37 3.58 -1.38
N ALA A 12 9.45 2.69 -0.38
CA ALA A 12 8.28 2.18 0.33
C ALA A 12 7.63 3.22 1.25
N ASP A 13 8.39 4.16 1.80
CA ASP A 13 7.87 5.26 2.62
C ASP A 13 7.19 6.32 1.75
N LYS A 14 7.74 6.63 0.57
CA LYS A 14 7.06 7.51 -0.40
C LYS A 14 5.78 6.89 -0.94
N ALA A 15 5.79 5.57 -1.19
CA ALA A 15 4.60 4.83 -1.55
C ALA A 15 3.51 4.91 -0.45
N ARG A 16 3.93 4.82 0.82
CA ARG A 16 3.04 4.94 1.97
C ARG A 16 2.44 6.34 2.07
N GLU A 17 3.25 7.39 1.99
CA GLU A 17 2.78 8.79 2.00
C GLU A 17 1.75 9.04 0.90
N HIS A 18 2.01 8.51 -0.30
CA HIS A 18 1.08 8.59 -1.43
C HIS A 18 -0.25 7.87 -1.14
N LEU A 19 -0.20 6.65 -0.58
CA LEU A 19 -1.40 5.91 -0.19
C LEU A 19 -2.17 6.60 0.94
N GLU A 20 -1.49 7.21 1.90
CA GLU A 20 -2.10 7.98 2.97
C GLU A 20 -2.83 9.21 2.42
N ALA A 21 -2.20 9.93 1.48
CA ALA A 21 -2.80 11.07 0.81
C ALA A 21 -4.04 10.68 -0.02
N LEU A 22 -4.03 9.52 -0.68
CA LEU A 22 -5.18 9.03 -1.44
C LEU A 22 -6.32 8.55 -0.55
N ARG A 23 -6.01 7.75 0.48
CA ARG A 23 -7.03 7.10 1.32
C ARG A 23 -7.65 8.07 2.33
N TRP A 24 -6.88 9.03 2.82
CA TRP A 24 -7.29 9.96 3.87
C TRP A 24 -7.25 11.41 3.40
N ALA A 25 -7.61 11.66 2.14
CA ALA A 25 -7.69 13.00 1.57
C ALA A 25 -8.64 13.92 2.35
N GLU A 26 -9.77 13.37 2.82
CA GLU A 26 -10.83 14.10 3.54
C GLU A 26 -10.75 13.94 5.07
N GLY A 27 -9.75 13.21 5.56
CA GLY A 27 -9.63 12.88 6.97
C GLY A 27 -9.23 11.44 7.21
N ARG A 28 -8.48 11.23 8.30
CA ARG A 28 -8.08 9.89 8.72
C ARG A 28 -9.24 9.26 9.45
N PHE A 29 -9.51 7.99 9.16
CA PHE A 29 -10.50 7.19 9.88
C PHE A 29 -9.89 5.86 10.32
N CYS A 30 -10.33 5.36 11.47
CA CYS A 30 -9.95 4.06 11.98
C CYS A 30 -10.69 2.95 11.22
N PRO A 31 -9.99 2.02 10.55
CA PRO A 31 -10.64 0.93 9.82
C PRO A 31 -11.32 -0.11 10.74
N HIS A 32 -11.09 -0.07 12.06
CA HIS A 32 -11.71 -0.99 13.01
C HIS A 32 -13.05 -0.49 13.55
N CYS A 33 -13.17 0.80 13.82
CA CYS A 33 -14.33 1.37 14.53
C CYS A 33 -14.93 2.61 13.85
N GLY A 34 -14.35 3.11 12.75
CA GLY A 34 -14.85 4.27 12.03
C GLY A 34 -14.51 5.64 12.65
N GLU A 35 -13.84 5.66 13.81
CA GLU A 35 -13.44 6.89 14.51
C GLU A 35 -12.51 7.76 13.64
N THR A 36 -12.80 9.05 13.53
CA THR A 36 -12.06 10.00 12.70
C THR A 36 -11.20 10.96 13.53
N GLU A 37 -11.72 11.45 14.65
CA GLU A 37 -11.10 12.52 15.42
C GLU A 37 -10.03 12.01 16.38
N ALA A 38 -10.28 10.86 17.02
CA ALA A 38 -9.42 10.32 18.06
C ALA A 38 -8.32 9.39 17.53
N THR A 39 -7.71 9.74 16.38
CA THR A 39 -6.62 8.97 15.76
C THR A 39 -5.29 9.73 15.81
N SER A 40 -4.26 9.12 16.41
CA SER A 40 -2.94 9.72 16.57
C SER A 40 -1.86 8.93 15.84
N LEU A 41 -0.89 9.63 15.26
CA LEU A 41 0.28 8.98 14.66
C LEU A 41 1.24 8.55 15.77
N VAL A 42 1.57 7.27 15.82
CA VAL A 42 2.59 6.74 16.73
C VAL A 42 3.96 7.09 16.14
N ARG A 43 4.62 8.08 16.77
CA ARG A 43 5.97 8.51 16.37
C ARG A 43 7.02 7.78 17.20
N GLY A 44 8.05 7.27 16.54
CA GLY A 44 9.21 6.68 17.22
C GLY A 44 10.00 5.75 16.30
N THR A 45 11.33 5.73 16.46
CA THR A 45 12.25 4.88 15.68
C THR A 45 12.08 3.39 15.95
N LYS A 46 11.42 3.02 17.06
CA LYS A 46 11.10 1.64 17.42
C LYS A 46 9.84 1.10 16.75
N HIS A 47 9.02 1.98 16.17
CA HIS A 47 7.74 1.60 15.56
C HIS A 47 7.83 1.63 14.04
N ARG A 48 7.05 0.76 13.38
CA ARG A 48 6.97 0.75 11.91
C ARG A 48 6.45 2.11 11.40
N PRO A 49 7.01 2.65 10.30
CA PRO A 49 6.51 3.88 9.70
C PRO A 49 5.02 3.84 9.38
N GLY A 50 4.30 4.94 9.66
CA GLY A 50 2.86 5.09 9.42
C GLY A 50 1.96 4.24 10.32
N LEU A 51 2.42 3.91 11.53
CA LEU A 51 1.58 3.31 12.56
C LEU A 51 0.69 4.39 13.21
N TYR A 52 -0.61 4.16 13.18
CA TYR A 52 -1.60 4.99 13.84
C TYR A 52 -2.20 4.24 15.03
N TYR A 53 -2.59 4.99 16.05
CA TYR A 53 -3.31 4.50 17.21
C TYR A 53 -4.66 5.19 17.28
N CYS A 54 -5.71 4.39 17.45
CA CYS A 54 -7.06 4.88 17.68
C CYS A 54 -7.34 4.90 19.18
N ASN A 55 -7.67 6.06 19.75
CA ASN A 55 -8.07 6.17 21.15
C ASN A 55 -9.48 5.61 21.41
N GLY A 56 -10.36 5.59 20.40
CA GLY A 56 -11.72 5.05 20.53
C GLY A 56 -11.74 3.54 20.76
N CYS A 57 -11.05 2.76 19.92
CA CYS A 57 -10.98 1.31 20.05
C CYS A 57 -9.70 0.79 20.71
N LYS A 58 -8.77 1.68 21.09
CA LYS A 58 -7.43 1.35 21.62
C LYS A 58 -6.60 0.44 20.71
N GLY A 59 -6.93 0.42 19.42
CA GLY A 59 -6.30 -0.41 18.40
C GLY A 59 -5.22 0.32 17.63
N GLN A 60 -4.25 -0.43 17.12
CA GLN A 60 -3.23 0.07 16.21
C GLN A 60 -3.57 -0.30 14.76
N PHE A 61 -3.43 0.65 13.84
CA PHE A 61 -3.69 0.43 12.42
C PHE A 61 -2.67 1.16 11.55
N THR A 62 -2.64 0.79 10.28
CA THR A 62 -1.82 1.43 9.23
C THR A 62 -2.72 1.71 8.04
N VAL A 63 -2.25 2.52 7.08
CA VAL A 63 -2.96 2.76 5.82
C VAL A 63 -3.24 1.48 5.01
N THR A 64 -2.58 0.37 5.36
CA THR A 64 -2.78 -0.94 4.73
C THR A 64 -3.92 -1.77 5.35
N VAL A 65 -4.39 -1.45 6.55
CA VAL A 65 -5.44 -2.23 7.24
C VAL A 65 -6.79 -2.03 6.54
N GLY A 66 -7.50 -3.11 6.24
CA GLY A 66 -8.74 -3.09 5.47
C GLY A 66 -8.55 -2.84 3.98
N THR A 67 -7.35 -3.12 3.44
CA THR A 67 -7.04 -2.98 2.01
C THR A 67 -6.41 -4.26 1.46
N VAL A 68 -6.28 -4.33 0.13
CA VAL A 68 -5.52 -5.38 -0.58
C VAL A 68 -4.08 -5.54 -0.10
N PHE A 69 -3.49 -4.51 0.50
CA PHE A 69 -2.13 -4.52 1.05
C PHE A 69 -2.05 -5.18 2.43
N GLU A 70 -3.19 -5.49 3.05
CA GLU A 70 -3.23 -6.04 4.40
C GLU A 70 -2.50 -7.39 4.49
N ARG A 71 -1.71 -7.54 5.57
CA ARG A 71 -0.88 -8.71 5.88
C ARG A 71 0.11 -9.10 4.78
N SER A 72 0.40 -8.20 3.83
CA SER A 72 1.42 -8.41 2.82
C SER A 72 2.81 -8.01 3.35
N LYS A 73 3.81 -8.87 3.16
CA LYS A 73 5.23 -8.55 3.42
C LYS A 73 5.91 -7.88 2.22
N ILE A 74 5.15 -7.61 1.15
CA ILE A 74 5.65 -6.99 -0.08
C ILE A 74 5.67 -5.48 0.13
N GLY A 75 6.76 -4.83 -0.26
CA GLY A 75 6.88 -3.37 -0.18
C GLY A 75 5.75 -2.64 -0.92
N LEU A 76 5.27 -1.55 -0.33
CA LEU A 76 4.17 -0.76 -0.90
C LEU A 76 4.52 -0.16 -2.27
N ASN A 77 5.79 0.19 -2.48
CA ASN A 77 6.32 0.63 -3.77
C ASN A 77 6.09 -0.40 -4.89
N LYS A 78 6.37 -1.69 -4.61
CA LYS A 78 6.15 -2.79 -5.57
C LYS A 78 4.67 -3.03 -5.83
N TRP A 79 3.84 -2.87 -4.81
CA TRP A 79 2.39 -2.92 -4.95
C TRP A 79 1.86 -1.81 -5.86
N LEU A 80 2.23 -0.56 -5.60
CA LEU A 80 1.85 0.57 -6.44
C LEU A 80 2.32 0.39 -7.88
N LEU A 81 3.55 -0.07 -8.08
CA LEU A 81 4.08 -0.36 -9.40
C LEU A 81 3.28 -1.48 -10.09
N ALA A 82 2.91 -2.54 -9.36
CA ALA A 82 2.06 -3.60 -9.90
C ALA A 82 0.69 -3.09 -10.35
N PHE A 83 0.03 -2.27 -9.51
CA PHE A 83 -1.23 -1.62 -9.85
C PHE A 83 -1.10 -0.73 -11.08
N HIS A 84 -0.06 0.11 -11.14
CA HIS A 84 0.21 0.98 -12.27
C HIS A 84 0.40 0.20 -13.57
N LEU A 85 1.24 -0.84 -13.55
CA LEU A 85 1.51 -1.68 -14.71
C LEU A 85 0.24 -2.39 -15.19
N MET A 86 -0.56 -2.94 -14.28
CA MET A 86 -1.80 -3.62 -14.63
C MET A 86 -2.86 -2.66 -15.17
N ALA A 87 -2.98 -1.45 -14.60
CA ALA A 87 -3.94 -0.43 -15.06
C ALA A 87 -3.51 0.21 -16.39
N ALA A 88 -2.21 0.38 -16.63
CA ALA A 88 -1.70 0.97 -17.87
C ALA A 88 -1.74 0.00 -19.07
N SER A 89 -1.85 -1.31 -18.84
CA SER A 89 -1.86 -2.30 -19.92
C SER A 89 -3.27 -2.56 -20.46
N LYS A 90 -3.48 -2.18 -21.73
CA LYS A 90 -4.75 -2.43 -22.46
C LYS A 90 -5.12 -3.92 -22.55
N LYS A 91 -4.14 -4.83 -22.58
CA LYS A 91 -4.36 -6.29 -22.74
C LYS A 91 -4.19 -7.06 -21.41
N GLY A 92 -4.04 -6.35 -20.29
CA GLY A 92 -3.62 -6.95 -19.03
C GLY A 92 -2.14 -7.35 -19.01
N ILE A 93 -1.66 -7.78 -17.85
CA ILE A 93 -0.28 -8.23 -17.65
C ILE A 93 -0.31 -9.62 -17.02
N SER A 94 0.48 -10.54 -17.57
CA SER A 94 0.61 -11.88 -16.98
C SER A 94 1.43 -11.83 -15.70
N ALA A 95 1.15 -12.75 -14.75
CA ALA A 95 1.95 -12.87 -13.53
C ALA A 95 3.44 -13.10 -13.82
N HIS A 96 3.77 -13.75 -14.93
CA HIS A 96 5.14 -13.99 -15.35
C HIS A 96 5.84 -12.72 -15.85
N GLN A 97 5.11 -11.83 -16.52
CA GLN A 97 5.63 -10.52 -16.89
C GLN A 97 5.79 -9.62 -15.66
N LEU A 98 4.79 -9.61 -14.77
CA LEU A 98 4.82 -8.85 -13.52
C LEU A 98 6.01 -9.24 -12.63
N HIS A 99 6.29 -10.55 -12.53
CA HIS A 99 7.46 -11.11 -11.85
C HIS A 99 8.77 -10.50 -12.36
N ARG A 100 8.97 -10.47 -13.68
CA ARG A 100 10.20 -9.93 -14.31
C ARG A 100 10.34 -8.43 -14.09
N MET A 101 9.24 -7.68 -14.19
CA MET A 101 9.27 -6.22 -14.04
C MET A 101 9.49 -5.76 -12.60
N LEU A 102 8.93 -6.47 -11.62
CA LEU A 102 9.04 -6.10 -10.19
C LEU A 102 10.25 -6.72 -9.48
N GLY A 103 10.95 -7.66 -10.12
CA GLY A 103 12.05 -8.42 -9.49
C GLY A 103 11.62 -9.17 -8.22
N VAL A 104 10.38 -9.66 -8.19
CA VAL A 104 9.85 -10.50 -7.07
C VAL A 104 9.93 -11.97 -7.45
N THR A 105 9.35 -12.91 -6.70
CA THR A 105 9.21 -14.30 -7.19
C THR A 105 7.94 -14.46 -8.03
N TYR A 106 7.87 -15.48 -8.89
CA TYR A 106 6.63 -15.78 -9.62
C TYR A 106 5.44 -16.00 -8.68
N LYS A 107 5.63 -16.74 -7.57
CA LYS A 107 4.60 -16.95 -6.55
C LYS A 107 4.09 -15.64 -5.96
N THR A 108 5.00 -14.70 -5.68
CA THR A 108 4.64 -13.35 -5.21
C THR A 108 3.85 -12.58 -6.26
N ALA A 109 4.30 -12.58 -7.52
CA ALA A 109 3.60 -11.88 -8.60
C ALA A 109 2.21 -12.48 -8.88
N TRP A 110 2.08 -13.81 -8.81
CA TRP A 110 0.82 -14.51 -8.94
C TRP A 110 -0.14 -14.13 -7.81
N PHE A 111 0.36 -14.10 -6.56
CA PHE A 111 -0.40 -13.65 -5.39
C PHE A 111 -0.86 -12.20 -5.51
N MET A 112 0.02 -11.30 -5.99
CA MET A 112 -0.34 -9.90 -6.23
C MET A 112 -1.42 -9.79 -7.29
N ALA A 113 -1.23 -10.45 -8.43
CA ALA A 113 -2.19 -10.42 -9.53
C ALA A 113 -3.59 -10.86 -9.08
N HIS A 114 -3.71 -11.93 -8.28
CA HIS A 114 -4.99 -12.43 -7.75
C HIS A 114 -5.66 -11.54 -6.70
N ARG A 115 -4.93 -10.61 -6.09
CA ARG A 115 -5.55 -9.60 -5.21
C ARG A 115 -5.99 -8.35 -5.98
N ILE A 116 -5.42 -8.12 -7.17
CA ILE A 116 -5.73 -6.97 -8.03
C ILE A 116 -6.91 -7.28 -8.95
N ARG A 117 -7.01 -8.53 -9.45
CA ARG A 117 -8.09 -9.05 -10.30
C ARG A 117 -8.74 -10.25 -9.63
#